data_AF-A0A1F6PEX4-F1
#
_entry.id   AF-A0A1F6PEX4-F1
#
_cell.length_a   1.000
_cell.length_b   1.000
_cell.length_c   1.000
_cell.angle_alpha   90.00
_cell.angle_beta   90.00
_cell.angle_gamma   90.00
#
_symmetry.space_group_name_H-M   'P 1'
#
loop_
_entity.id
_entity.type
_entity.pdbx_description
1 polymer ?
#
loop_
_entity_poly.entity_id
_entity_poly.type
_entity_poly.pdbx_seq_one_letter_code
_entity_poly.pdbx_strand_id
1 'polypeptide(L)'
;MQKGFTLAETLITMAVIGVIMALSIPAVIQSTNDTTPLFKKAYNSVEEVVSDLINDTTLYPTGEFTDGTFCNNFFSKINTIGYANANCVNTFVDAIPGTPVATTTNAMRWYDVQNDFDIAQCDGAAGGGGTTGIDTSTNTCIKISIDVNGANKGANTAGAQANRDIFTVYITKVGKIHVKSLPAATYANTYDEAYILQH
;
A
#
# COMPACT_ATOMS: atom_id res chain seq x y z
N MET A 1 -14.12 32.82 49.36
CA MET A 1 -12.67 33.00 49.13
C MET A 1 -12.22 31.93 48.16
N GLN A 2 -11.85 32.30 46.92
CA GLN A 2 -11.27 31.35 45.96
C GLN A 2 -9.79 31.19 46.29
N LYS A 3 -9.36 29.96 46.61
CA LYS A 3 -7.94 29.63 46.81
C LYS A 3 -7.32 29.49 45.43
N GLY A 4 -6.52 30.49 45.03
CA GLY A 4 -5.65 30.37 43.86
C GLY A 4 -4.47 29.44 44.15
N PHE A 5 -3.96 28.75 43.13
CA PHE A 5 -2.76 27.93 43.25
C PHE A 5 -1.57 28.78 43.68
N THR A 6 -0.71 28.21 44.53
CA THR A 6 0.50 28.90 44.99
C THR A 6 1.55 28.91 43.87
N LEU A 7 2.42 29.93 43.85
CA LEU A 7 3.51 30.02 42.88
C LEU A 7 4.38 28.75 42.85
N ALA A 8 4.64 28.18 44.04
CA ALA A 8 5.43 26.96 44.19
C ALA A 8 4.73 25.74 43.59
N GLU A 9 3.43 25.63 43.75
CA GLU A 9 2.63 24.54 43.18
C GLU A 9 2.65 24.59 41.65
N THR A 10 2.45 25.77 41.06
CA THR A 10 2.58 25.95 39.61
C THR A 10 3.99 25.63 39.10
N LEU A 11 5.04 25.99 39.86
CA LEU A 11 6.44 25.76 39.46
C LEU A 11 6.79 24.26 39.46
N ILE A 12 6.32 23.52 40.47
CA ILE A 12 6.50 22.06 40.54
C ILE A 12 5.74 21.37 39.41
N THR A 13 4.50 21.78 39.12
CA THR A 13 3.73 21.19 38.01
C THR A 13 4.41 21.42 36.66
N MET A 14 4.91 22.63 36.39
CA MET A 14 5.65 22.93 35.16
C MET A 14 6.97 22.14 35.05
N ALA A 15 7.66 21.89 36.17
CA ALA A 15 8.85 21.06 36.19
C ALA A 15 8.53 19.59 35.88
N VAL A 16 7.46 19.04 36.47
CA VAL A 16 7.04 17.65 36.25
C VAL A 16 6.59 17.43 34.79
N ILE A 17 5.74 18.31 34.24
CA ILE A 17 5.34 18.20 32.82
C ILE A 17 6.54 18.38 31.87
N GLY A 18 7.51 19.23 32.22
CA GLY A 18 8.73 19.43 31.43
C GLY A 18 9.56 18.15 31.31
N VAL A 19 9.75 17.42 32.41
CA VAL A 19 10.47 16.14 32.41
C VAL A 19 9.71 15.07 31.63
N ILE A 20 8.40 14.97 31.82
CA ILE A 20 7.57 13.99 31.10
C ILE A 20 7.62 14.26 29.59
N MET A 21 7.48 15.52 29.17
CA MET A 21 7.58 15.91 27.76
C MET A 21 8.95 15.60 27.17
N ALA A 22 10.04 15.83 27.91
CA ALA A 22 11.39 15.53 27.45
C ALA A 22 11.59 14.03 27.13
N LEU A 23 10.91 13.16 27.88
CA LEU A 23 10.95 11.70 27.66
C LEU A 23 9.95 11.24 26.59
N SER A 24 8.76 11.86 26.51
CA SER A 24 7.69 11.41 25.61
C SER A 24 7.82 11.94 24.19
N ILE A 25 8.36 13.14 23.97
CA ILE A 25 8.50 13.76 22.63
C ILE A 25 9.34 12.88 21.68
N PRO A 26 10.55 12.40 22.06
CA PRO A 26 11.35 11.57 21.17
C PRO A 26 10.68 10.24 20.81
N ALA A 27 9.95 9.63 21.75
CA ALA A 27 9.25 8.36 21.54
C ALA A 27 8.11 8.50 20.51
N VAL A 28 7.36 9.60 20.56
CA VAL A 28 6.30 9.88 19.57
C VAL A 28 6.90 10.15 18.19
N ILE A 29 7.98 10.94 18.10
CA ILE A 29 8.63 11.28 16.82
C ILE A 29 9.21 10.05 16.11
N GLN A 30 9.76 9.08 16.86
CA GLN A 30 10.30 7.86 16.25
C GLN A 30 9.20 6.97 15.66
N SER A 31 8.03 6.91 16.30
CA SER A 31 6.91 6.06 15.84
C SER A 31 6.25 6.51 14.53
N THR A 32 6.40 7.78 14.14
CA THR A 32 5.71 8.34 12.95
C THR A 32 6.42 8.08 11.63
N ASN A 33 7.68 7.61 11.66
CA ASN A 33 8.46 7.36 10.44
C ASN A 33 8.35 5.91 9.93
N ASP A 34 7.68 5.04 10.66
CA ASP A 34 7.47 3.66 10.24
C ASP A 34 6.22 3.52 9.36
N THR A 35 6.41 3.21 8.08
CA THR A 35 5.33 2.99 7.10
C THR A 35 4.84 1.53 7.08
N THR A 36 5.47 0.63 7.83
CA THR A 36 5.08 -0.79 7.96
C THR A 36 3.59 -0.99 8.34
N PRO A 37 3.04 -0.32 9.38
CA PRO A 37 1.63 -0.51 9.73
C PRO A 37 0.67 -0.03 8.63
N LEU A 38 1.04 1.01 7.89
CA LEU A 38 0.24 1.53 6.77
C LEU A 38 0.25 0.54 5.60
N PHE A 39 1.39 -0.09 5.32
CA PHE A 39 1.47 -1.15 4.33
C PHE A 39 0.61 -2.36 4.67
N LYS A 40 0.67 -2.87 5.92
CA LYS A 40 -0.19 -4.00 6.32
C LYS A 40 -1.66 -3.70 6.17
N LYS A 41 -2.06 -2.47 6.50
CA LYS A 41 -3.43 -2.01 6.26
C LYS A 41 -3.80 -2.08 4.77
N ALA A 42 -2.92 -1.62 3.89
CA ALA A 42 -3.13 -1.70 2.45
C ALA A 42 -3.18 -3.16 1.96
N TYR A 43 -2.26 -4.01 2.40
CA TYR A 43 -2.21 -5.43 2.06
C TYR A 43 -3.48 -6.17 2.50
N ASN A 44 -3.90 -6.00 3.76
CA ASN A 44 -5.12 -6.61 4.28
C ASN A 44 -6.36 -6.13 3.51
N SER A 45 -6.39 -4.85 3.10
CA SER A 45 -7.46 -4.33 2.26
C SER A 45 -7.48 -4.98 0.87
N VAL A 46 -6.31 -5.29 0.29
CA VAL A 46 -6.23 -6.03 -0.97
C VAL A 46 -6.70 -7.46 -0.77
N GLU A 47 -6.22 -8.14 0.27
CA GLU A 47 -6.59 -9.53 0.58
C GLU A 47 -8.09 -9.69 0.80
N GLU A 48 -8.70 -8.82 1.60
CA GLU A 48 -10.14 -8.82 1.85
C GLU A 48 -10.94 -8.64 0.56
N VAL A 49 -10.58 -7.65 -0.26
CA VAL A 49 -11.31 -7.35 -1.50
C VAL A 49 -11.10 -8.42 -2.56
N VAL A 50 -9.87 -8.91 -2.74
CA VAL A 50 -9.57 -9.98 -3.70
C VAL A 50 -10.29 -11.27 -3.31
N SER A 51 -10.31 -11.60 -2.02
CA SER A 51 -11.04 -12.76 -1.49
C SER A 51 -12.55 -12.61 -1.67
N ASP A 52 -13.12 -11.44 -1.39
CA ASP A 52 -14.55 -11.19 -1.62
C ASP A 52 -14.90 -11.29 -3.11
N LEU A 53 -14.08 -10.69 -3.99
CA LEU A 53 -14.31 -10.72 -5.43
C LEU A 53 -14.18 -12.13 -6.01
N ILE A 54 -13.09 -12.85 -5.77
CA ILE A 54 -12.85 -14.16 -6.40
C ILE A 54 -13.91 -15.20 -5.98
N ASN A 55 -14.51 -15.02 -4.80
CA ASN A 55 -15.59 -15.86 -4.30
C ASN A 55 -16.99 -15.39 -4.74
N ASP A 56 -17.12 -14.21 -5.35
CA ASP A 56 -18.37 -13.73 -5.92
C ASP A 56 -18.67 -14.43 -7.24
N THR A 57 -19.42 -15.53 -7.16
CA THR A 57 -19.83 -16.34 -8.33
C THR A 57 -20.64 -15.56 -9.37
N THR A 58 -21.18 -14.38 -9.04
CA THR A 58 -21.92 -13.54 -10.01
C THR A 58 -20.97 -12.78 -10.93
N LEU A 59 -19.77 -12.46 -10.45
CA LEU A 59 -18.71 -11.78 -11.20
C LEU A 59 -17.70 -12.78 -11.76
N TYR A 60 -17.27 -13.75 -10.93
CA TYR A 60 -16.20 -14.71 -11.24
C TYR A 60 -16.65 -16.16 -11.00
N PRO A 61 -17.57 -16.71 -11.84
CA PRO A 61 -18.14 -18.04 -11.64
C PRO A 61 -17.11 -19.18 -11.74
N THR A 62 -16.01 -18.95 -12.45
CA THR A 62 -14.92 -19.93 -12.61
C THR A 62 -13.88 -19.87 -11.49
N GLY A 63 -14.00 -18.91 -10.56
CA GLY A 63 -12.96 -18.64 -9.56
C GLY A 63 -11.69 -18.05 -10.16
N GLU A 64 -11.81 -17.35 -11.30
CA GLU A 64 -10.70 -16.69 -11.99
C GLU A 64 -11.12 -15.30 -12.52
N PHE A 65 -10.21 -14.33 -12.41
CA PHE A 65 -10.39 -12.99 -12.95
C PHE A 65 -10.23 -12.97 -14.48
N THR A 66 -11.34 -13.12 -15.21
CA THR A 66 -11.35 -13.35 -16.68
C THR A 66 -12.19 -12.34 -17.46
N ASP A 67 -12.91 -11.45 -16.78
CA ASP A 67 -13.95 -10.62 -17.38
C ASP A 67 -13.45 -9.26 -17.90
N GLY A 68 -12.18 -8.92 -17.67
CA GLY A 68 -11.62 -7.63 -18.02
C GLY A 68 -12.22 -6.47 -17.21
N THR A 69 -12.84 -6.72 -16.06
CA THR A 69 -13.48 -5.68 -15.23
C THR A 69 -12.93 -5.57 -13.82
N PHE A 70 -11.80 -6.26 -13.54
CA PHE A 70 -11.24 -6.34 -12.19
C PHE A 70 -11.04 -4.97 -11.52
N CYS A 71 -10.46 -3.99 -12.21
CA CYS A 71 -10.20 -2.67 -11.60
C CYS A 71 -11.49 -1.97 -11.15
N ASN A 72 -12.54 -2.03 -11.97
CA ASN A 72 -13.85 -1.47 -11.64
C ASN A 72 -14.47 -2.20 -10.42
N ASN A 73 -14.44 -3.52 -10.43
CA ASN A 73 -15.00 -4.34 -9.36
C ASN A 73 -14.21 -4.16 -8.05
N PHE A 74 -12.88 -4.07 -8.13
CA PHE A 74 -11.99 -3.82 -7.00
C PHE A 74 -12.31 -2.50 -6.30
N PHE A 75 -12.42 -1.40 -7.05
CA PHE A 75 -12.75 -0.11 -6.46
C PHE A 75 -14.23 0.04 -6.10
N SER A 76 -15.12 -0.85 -6.55
CA SER A 76 -16.50 -0.90 -6.05
C SER A 76 -16.60 -1.41 -4.60
N LYS A 77 -15.59 -2.17 -4.14
CA LYS A 77 -15.52 -2.75 -2.80
C LYS A 77 -14.65 -1.93 -1.83
N ILE A 78 -14.01 -0.87 -2.31
CA ILE A 78 -13.15 0.01 -1.51
C ILE A 78 -13.78 1.39 -1.37
N ASN A 79 -13.70 1.96 -0.17
CA ASN A 79 -14.15 3.33 0.10
C ASN A 79 -13.20 4.38 -0.52
N THR A 80 -13.56 4.87 -1.70
CA THR A 80 -12.81 5.89 -2.45
C THR A 80 -13.42 7.29 -2.27
N ILE A 81 -12.56 8.31 -2.21
CA ILE A 81 -12.94 9.74 -2.25
C ILE A 81 -12.66 10.37 -3.61
N GLY A 82 -11.92 9.65 -4.46
CA GLY A 82 -11.71 9.98 -5.87
C GLY A 82 -11.41 8.69 -6.60
N TYR A 83 -12.10 8.46 -7.71
CA TYR A 83 -11.95 7.28 -8.54
C TYR A 83 -12.08 7.67 -10.00
N ALA A 84 -11.14 7.23 -10.83
CA ALA A 84 -11.08 7.53 -12.24
C ALA A 84 -11.02 6.21 -13.03
N ASN A 85 -12.19 5.71 -13.45
CA ASN A 85 -12.29 4.50 -14.30
C ASN A 85 -11.42 4.61 -15.57
N ALA A 86 -11.28 5.81 -16.15
CA ALA A 86 -10.39 6.03 -17.30
C ALA A 86 -8.92 5.63 -17.05
N ASN A 87 -8.49 5.51 -15.79
CA ASN A 87 -7.15 5.09 -15.39
C ASN A 87 -7.05 3.58 -15.11
N CYS A 88 -8.17 2.84 -15.16
CA CYS A 88 -8.18 1.38 -15.17
C CYS A 88 -7.74 0.86 -16.55
N VAL A 89 -6.47 1.02 -16.87
CA VAL A 89 -5.89 0.63 -18.16
C VAL A 89 -4.96 -0.58 -18.00
N ASN A 90 -4.90 -1.43 -19.02
CA ASN A 90 -3.98 -2.57 -19.07
C ASN A 90 -2.58 -2.13 -19.54
N THR A 91 -2.10 -1.01 -19.02
CA THR A 91 -0.79 -0.44 -19.34
C THR A 91 -0.19 0.09 -18.05
N PHE A 92 1.06 -0.28 -17.76
CA PHE A 92 1.74 0.22 -16.58
C PHE A 92 2.04 1.70 -16.70
N VAL A 93 1.93 2.40 -15.58
CA VAL A 93 2.40 3.78 -15.47
C VAL A 93 3.87 3.73 -15.05
N ASP A 94 4.78 4.11 -15.95
CA ASP A 94 6.23 4.05 -15.70
C ASP A 94 6.73 5.08 -14.67
N ALA A 95 5.87 6.03 -14.25
CA ALA A 95 6.21 7.10 -13.33
C ALA A 95 5.19 7.24 -12.19
N ILE A 96 5.61 6.95 -10.96
CA ILE A 96 4.90 7.28 -9.72
C ILE A 96 5.73 8.35 -8.99
N PRO A 97 5.14 9.50 -8.63
CA PRO A 97 3.71 9.77 -8.53
C PRO A 97 3.13 10.29 -9.86
N GLY A 98 2.11 9.60 -10.37
CA GLY A 98 1.36 9.98 -11.55
C GLY A 98 -0.08 10.35 -11.20
N THR A 99 -0.98 10.21 -12.17
CA THR A 99 -2.42 10.30 -11.89
C THR A 99 -2.88 8.96 -11.29
N PRO A 100 -3.43 8.93 -10.07
CA PRO A 100 -3.89 7.69 -9.46
C PRO A 100 -5.18 7.17 -10.11
N VAL A 101 -5.40 5.86 -10.03
CA VAL A 101 -6.68 5.24 -10.36
C VAL A 101 -7.72 5.60 -9.30
N ALA A 102 -7.33 5.55 -8.04
CA ALA A 102 -8.19 5.95 -6.93
C ALA A 102 -7.40 6.57 -5.78
N THR A 103 -8.09 7.42 -5.03
CA THR A 103 -7.69 7.89 -3.70
C THR A 103 -8.73 7.43 -2.70
N THR A 104 -8.28 6.85 -1.59
CA THR A 104 -9.12 6.30 -0.53
C THR A 104 -9.32 7.27 0.63
N THR A 105 -10.32 7.03 1.47
CA THR A 105 -10.67 7.91 2.61
C THR A 105 -9.53 8.11 3.62
N ASN A 106 -8.60 7.16 3.72
CA ASN A 106 -7.38 7.27 4.52
C ASN A 106 -6.19 7.88 3.74
N ALA A 107 -6.47 8.56 2.63
CA ALA A 107 -5.52 9.27 1.78
C ALA A 107 -4.51 8.39 1.03
N MET A 108 -4.67 7.05 1.01
CA MET A 108 -3.82 6.19 0.19
C MET A 108 -4.20 6.35 -1.28
N ARG A 109 -3.18 6.37 -2.15
CA ARG A 109 -3.35 6.49 -3.60
C ARG A 109 -2.94 5.20 -4.29
N TRP A 110 -3.78 4.77 -5.21
CA TRP A 110 -3.67 3.49 -5.89
C TRP A 110 -3.34 3.71 -7.36
N TYR A 111 -2.35 2.99 -7.85
CA TYR A 111 -1.81 3.06 -9.20
C TYR A 111 -1.71 1.64 -9.79
N ASP A 112 -1.57 1.57 -11.12
CA ASP A 112 -1.37 0.34 -11.90
C ASP A 112 -2.47 -0.73 -11.80
N VAL A 113 -3.62 -0.46 -11.18
CA VAL A 113 -4.71 -1.45 -11.10
C VAL A 113 -5.30 -1.71 -12.50
N GLN A 114 -5.00 -2.89 -13.05
CA GLN A 114 -5.40 -3.29 -14.40
C GLN A 114 -6.73 -4.03 -14.40
N ASN A 115 -7.34 -4.11 -15.58
CA ASN A 115 -8.66 -4.69 -15.78
C ASN A 115 -8.59 -6.17 -16.18
N ASP A 116 -7.59 -6.53 -16.98
CA ASP A 116 -7.52 -7.82 -17.65
C ASP A 116 -6.21 -8.56 -17.31
N PHE A 117 -6.33 -9.70 -16.66
CA PHE A 117 -5.20 -10.56 -16.28
C PHE A 117 -4.59 -11.31 -17.47
N ASP A 118 -5.31 -11.46 -18.58
CA ASP A 118 -4.80 -12.12 -19.79
C ASP A 118 -3.94 -11.17 -20.64
N ILE A 119 -4.15 -9.85 -20.49
CA ILE A 119 -3.34 -8.80 -21.14
C ILE A 119 -2.22 -8.33 -20.20
N ALA A 120 -2.52 -8.20 -18.91
CA ALA A 120 -1.58 -7.72 -17.92
C ALA A 120 -0.42 -8.69 -17.71
N GLN A 121 0.80 -8.17 -17.86
CA GLN A 121 2.02 -8.88 -17.49
C GLN A 121 2.70 -8.10 -16.40
N CYS A 122 2.44 -8.46 -15.16
CA CYS A 122 2.97 -8.00 -13.87
C CYS A 122 4.37 -7.34 -13.87
N ASP A 123 5.30 -7.64 -14.78
CA ASP A 123 6.57 -6.91 -14.98
C ASP A 123 7.07 -6.85 -16.45
N GLY A 124 6.17 -6.82 -17.45
CA GLY A 124 6.49 -6.54 -18.86
C GLY A 124 7.41 -7.55 -19.58
N ALA A 125 7.01 -7.99 -20.77
CA ALA A 125 7.93 -8.59 -21.72
C ALA A 125 8.95 -7.53 -22.22
N ALA A 126 10.05 -7.33 -21.49
CA ALA A 126 11.40 -7.01 -21.98
C ALA A 126 12.32 -6.62 -20.80
N GLY A 127 12.92 -7.63 -20.14
CA GLY A 127 14.18 -7.47 -19.41
C GLY A 127 14.12 -6.82 -18.03
N GLY A 128 14.25 -7.65 -17.00
CA GLY A 128 14.98 -7.26 -15.79
C GLY A 128 14.12 -6.84 -14.60
N GLY A 129 13.39 -7.78 -14.01
CA GLY A 129 12.86 -7.64 -12.66
C GLY A 129 12.47 -9.01 -12.14
N GLY A 130 13.42 -9.75 -11.57
CA GLY A 130 13.18 -11.11 -11.07
C GLY A 130 12.07 -11.14 -10.03
N THR A 131 10.92 -11.70 -10.41
CA THR A 131 9.84 -12.10 -9.50
C THR A 131 10.15 -13.50 -8.99
N THR A 132 10.95 -13.60 -7.93
CA THR A 132 11.16 -14.91 -7.30
C THR A 132 9.84 -15.36 -6.65
N GLY A 133 9.28 -16.48 -7.12
CA GLY A 133 8.08 -17.10 -6.53
C GLY A 133 6.77 -16.83 -7.25
N ILE A 134 6.75 -16.00 -8.31
CA ILE A 134 5.60 -15.88 -9.21
C ILE A 134 5.81 -16.85 -10.38
N ASP A 135 4.84 -17.72 -10.65
CA ASP A 135 4.90 -18.65 -11.78
C ASP A 135 4.79 -17.87 -13.10
N THR A 136 5.94 -17.56 -13.68
CA THR A 136 6.10 -16.86 -14.96
C THR A 136 5.78 -17.73 -16.17
N SER A 137 5.43 -19.01 -15.98
CA SER A 137 5.12 -19.91 -17.10
C SER A 137 3.71 -19.70 -17.69
N THR A 138 2.82 -18.99 -16.98
CA THR A 138 1.46 -18.65 -17.45
C THR A 138 1.12 -17.15 -17.46
N ASN A 139 2.05 -16.27 -17.06
CA ASN A 139 2.07 -14.81 -17.26
C ASN A 139 0.81 -13.95 -16.94
N THR A 140 -0.21 -14.48 -16.26
CA THR A 140 -1.46 -13.74 -15.98
C THR A 140 -1.49 -13.16 -14.57
N CYS A 141 -0.71 -12.11 -14.34
CA CYS A 141 -0.82 -11.30 -13.12
C CYS A 141 -0.83 -9.81 -13.39
N ILE A 142 -1.48 -9.09 -12.49
CA ILE A 142 -1.48 -7.62 -12.43
C ILE A 142 -0.56 -7.16 -11.30
N LYS A 143 -0.12 -5.90 -11.40
CA LYS A 143 0.63 -5.19 -10.36
C LYS A 143 -0.25 -4.09 -9.79
N ILE A 144 -0.32 -3.94 -8.48
CA ILE A 144 -0.95 -2.79 -7.83
C ILE A 144 0.11 -2.06 -7.03
N SER A 145 0.27 -0.78 -7.31
CA SER A 145 1.19 0.11 -6.60
C SER A 145 0.40 1.06 -5.70
N ILE A 146 0.73 1.11 -4.42
CA ILE A 146 -0.05 1.82 -3.39
C ILE A 146 0.87 2.78 -2.66
N ASP A 147 0.62 4.07 -2.81
CA ASP A 147 1.19 5.11 -1.96
C ASP A 147 0.36 5.18 -0.67
N VAL A 148 0.90 4.68 0.45
CA VAL A 148 0.16 4.47 1.70
C VAL A 148 0.12 5.67 2.63
N ASN A 149 0.94 6.69 2.39
CA ASN A 149 0.94 7.93 3.17
C ASN A 149 0.38 9.14 2.37
N GLY A 150 0.15 8.96 1.07
CA GLY A 150 -0.46 9.91 0.13
C GLY A 150 0.56 10.88 -0.48
N ALA A 151 0.36 11.30 -1.74
CA ALA A 151 1.42 11.92 -2.55
C ALA A 151 2.01 13.27 -2.09
N ASN A 152 1.54 13.83 -0.99
CA ASN A 152 2.12 15.04 -0.40
C ASN A 152 3.01 14.71 0.82
N LYS A 153 3.24 13.43 1.11
CA LYS A 153 4.07 12.94 2.22
C LYS A 153 5.11 11.97 1.67
N GLY A 154 6.34 12.03 2.19
CA GLY A 154 7.44 11.15 1.79
C GLY A 154 8.07 11.45 0.42
N ALA A 155 9.13 10.72 0.10
CA ALA A 155 9.77 10.78 -1.21
C ALA A 155 9.02 9.82 -2.13
N ASN A 156 7.93 10.32 -2.73
CA ASN A 156 7.10 9.60 -3.69
C ASN A 156 7.87 9.35 -5.00
N THR A 157 8.97 8.59 -5.00
CA THR A 157 9.80 8.36 -6.18
C THR A 157 9.90 6.87 -6.50
N ALA A 158 9.54 6.48 -7.73
CA ALA A 158 9.86 5.17 -8.28
C ALA A 158 11.37 5.12 -8.64
N GLY A 159 12.20 4.49 -7.80
CA GLY A 159 13.65 4.38 -8.03
C GLY A 159 14.41 3.80 -6.84
N ALA A 160 15.62 3.28 -7.08
CA ALA A 160 16.40 2.45 -6.16
C ALA A 160 16.98 3.15 -4.91
N GLN A 161 16.68 4.43 -4.66
CA GLN A 161 17.19 5.13 -3.49
C GLN A 161 16.18 6.17 -2.98
N ALA A 162 15.92 6.10 -1.67
CA ALA A 162 15.23 7.06 -0.80
C ALA A 162 13.71 6.85 -0.58
N ASN A 163 13.41 6.17 0.53
CA ASN A 163 12.31 6.45 1.46
C ASN A 163 10.86 6.51 0.95
N ARG A 164 10.05 5.59 1.48
CA ARG A 164 9.30 4.60 0.72
C ARG A 164 7.93 4.38 1.35
N ASP A 165 6.97 4.91 0.63
CA ASP A 165 5.53 4.86 0.89
C ASP A 165 4.78 4.17 -0.25
N ILE A 166 5.45 3.92 -1.38
CA ILE A 166 4.91 3.12 -2.47
C ILE A 166 5.20 1.65 -2.22
N PHE A 167 4.12 0.88 -2.10
CA PHE A 167 4.13 -0.56 -1.92
C PHE A 167 3.53 -1.26 -3.12
N THR A 168 4.20 -2.32 -3.57
CA THR A 168 3.77 -3.06 -4.76
C THR A 168 3.32 -4.45 -4.37
N VAL A 169 2.07 -4.78 -4.72
CA VAL A 169 1.50 -6.12 -4.60
C VAL A 169 1.19 -6.67 -5.99
N TYR A 170 1.30 -7.98 -6.13
CA TYR A 170 1.06 -8.69 -7.35
C TYR A 170 -0.12 -9.63 -7.12
N ILE A 171 -1.05 -9.69 -8.06
CA ILE A 171 -2.23 -10.54 -7.94
C ILE A 171 -2.28 -11.42 -9.18
N THR A 172 -2.40 -12.72 -8.97
CA THR A 172 -2.59 -13.70 -10.05
C THR A 172 -4.06 -13.80 -10.44
N LYS A 173 -4.32 -14.32 -11.64
CA LYS A 173 -5.67 -14.58 -12.15
C LYS A 173 -6.55 -15.42 -11.22
N VAL A 174 -5.95 -16.29 -10.41
CA VAL A 174 -6.62 -17.16 -9.41
C VAL A 174 -6.76 -16.52 -8.03
N GLY A 175 -6.51 -15.20 -7.90
CA GLY A 175 -6.65 -14.47 -6.64
C GLY A 175 -5.52 -14.66 -5.63
N LYS A 176 -4.42 -15.34 -5.98
CA LYS A 176 -3.24 -15.39 -5.10
C LYS A 176 -2.50 -14.06 -5.13
N ILE A 177 -2.14 -13.57 -3.94
CA ILE A 177 -1.45 -12.31 -3.75
C ILE A 177 0.02 -12.62 -3.43
N HIS A 178 0.92 -11.98 -4.17
CA HIS A 178 2.35 -12.02 -3.93
C HIS A 178 2.83 -10.62 -3.59
N VAL A 179 3.76 -10.53 -2.66
CA VAL A 179 4.57 -9.34 -2.46
C VAL A 179 5.91 -9.58 -3.10
N LYS A 180 6.48 -8.55 -3.73
CA LYS A 180 7.78 -8.68 -4.37
C LYS A 180 8.82 -9.01 -3.29
N SER A 181 9.48 -10.15 -3.40
CA SER A 181 10.72 -10.44 -2.70
C SER A 181 11.83 -10.22 -3.72
N LEU A 182 12.54 -9.09 -3.63
CA LEU A 182 13.73 -8.86 -4.45
C LEU A 182 14.97 -9.23 -3.64
N PRO A 183 16.00 -9.80 -4.26
CA PRO A 183 17.26 -10.07 -3.57
C PRO A 183 17.75 -8.79 -2.88
N ALA A 184 18.10 -8.94 -1.60
CA ALA A 184 18.33 -7.88 -0.61
C ALA A 184 19.34 -6.78 -1.02
N ALA A 185 20.03 -6.92 -2.15
CA ALA A 185 21.08 -6.02 -2.60
C ALA A 185 20.63 -4.94 -3.60
N THR A 186 19.41 -5.00 -4.16
CA THR A 186 19.05 -4.09 -5.28
C THR A 186 17.87 -3.17 -5.00
N TYR A 187 17.00 -3.50 -4.03
CA TYR A 187 15.84 -2.68 -3.73
C TYR A 187 15.59 -2.69 -2.25
N ALA A 188 16.11 -1.68 -1.57
CA ALA A 188 15.91 -1.49 -0.16
C ALA A 188 14.47 -1.02 0.04
N ASN A 189 13.45 -1.89 -0.05
CA ASN A 189 12.19 -1.81 0.72
C ASN A 189 11.02 -2.70 0.28
N THR A 190 11.32 -3.82 -0.35
CA THR A 190 10.39 -4.93 -0.52
C THR A 190 10.20 -5.68 0.80
N TYR A 191 8.96 -5.72 1.29
CA TYR A 191 8.58 -6.61 2.38
C TYR A 191 8.32 -7.99 1.79
N ASP A 192 9.06 -8.99 2.25
CA ASP A 192 8.74 -10.39 1.95
C ASP A 192 7.51 -10.83 2.75
N GLU A 193 6.74 -11.79 2.24
CA GLU A 193 5.54 -12.36 2.84
C GLU A 193 5.82 -12.82 4.28
N ALA A 194 7.00 -13.39 4.52
CA ALA A 194 7.47 -13.79 5.84
C ALA A 194 7.67 -12.61 6.82
N TYR A 195 8.07 -11.43 6.33
CA TYR A 195 8.21 -10.24 7.17
C TYR A 195 6.85 -9.66 7.57
N ILE A 196 5.87 -9.72 6.65
CA ILE A 196 4.50 -9.25 6.88
C ILE A 196 3.79 -10.11 7.93
N LEU A 197 3.98 -11.43 7.87
CA LEU A 197 3.32 -12.38 8.78
C LEU A 197 3.94 -12.42 10.19
N GLN A 198 5.17 -11.93 10.37
CA GLN A 198 5.92 -12.02 11.63
C GLN A 198 5.93 -10.75 12.47
N HIS A 199 5.63 -9.59 11.89
CA HIS A 199 5.70 -8.29 12.57
C HIS A 199 4.39 -7.56 12.41
#